data_AF-A0A2A4YLS7-F1
#
_entry.id   AF-A0A2A4YLS7-F1
#
_cell.length_a   1.000
_cell.length_b   1.000
_cell.length_c   1.000
_cell.angle_alpha   90.00
_cell.angle_beta   90.00
_cell.angle_gamma   90.00
#
_symmetry.space_group_name_H-M   'P 1'
#
loop_
_entity.id
_entity.type
_entity.pdbx_description
1 polymer ?
#
loop_
_entity_poly.entity_id
_entity_poly.type
_entity_poly.pdbx_seq_one_letter_code
_entity_poly.pdbx_strand_id
1 'polypeptide(L)'
;MFKKKSNKICKMQFITDKHGKEILLKDDTFQVMMEWEKPYMEACVDALKPFGDVLEIGFGCGYSATQIQKYKPRSHTIIEYHPQVIKKAHEFAKKHKGVKIIEGTWQDAMEKLGVFDCVFFDDYPLESLDESKFFQSVGEKAHHILEKGQKLLKNLHEQLSFLKDMKYKDKDLDYFFNNLRNKAKVDPAHYLPFFAELKRKDNITDEQFDRVIKRLEDEKFITFAIKQEFLENVKNRDEKTPFDESHRSDRLFEFLKLCLDTHMRKGSRFSCYLDNPNSKFEDEMFFNHVITNPELDYKEQVISVDVPDNCNYYPFKEALVIIITKMV
;
A
#
# COMPACT_ATOMS: atom_id res chain seq x y z
N MET A 1 -20.50 -18.67 -17.75
CA MET A 1 -21.32 -18.54 -16.52
C MET A 1 -20.35 -18.61 -15.32
N PHE A 2 -19.73 -17.49 -14.98
CA PHE A 2 -18.78 -17.43 -13.87
C PHE A 2 -19.56 -17.49 -12.55
N LYS A 3 -19.37 -18.57 -11.79
CA LYS A 3 -19.91 -18.68 -10.43
C LYS A 3 -19.25 -17.59 -9.58
N LYS A 4 -20.04 -16.63 -9.09
CA LYS A 4 -19.66 -15.74 -8.00
C LYS A 4 -19.10 -16.62 -6.87
N LYS A 5 -17.79 -16.53 -6.60
CA LYS A 5 -17.24 -17.06 -5.35
C LYS A 5 -18.01 -16.36 -4.22
N SER A 6 -18.61 -17.15 -3.34
CA SER A 6 -19.19 -16.66 -2.10
C SER A 6 -18.10 -15.88 -1.35
N ASN A 7 -18.25 -14.56 -1.22
CA ASN A 7 -17.39 -13.73 -0.37
C ASN A 7 -17.66 -14.15 1.07
N LYS A 8 -16.92 -15.16 1.54
CA LYS A 8 -16.95 -15.59 2.93
C LYS A 8 -16.29 -14.49 3.74
N ILE A 9 -17.10 -13.63 4.38
CA ILE A 9 -16.64 -12.62 5.33
C ILE A 9 -15.79 -13.33 6.39
N CYS A 10 -14.55 -12.87 6.59
CA CYS A 10 -13.66 -13.40 7.62
C CYS A 10 -14.29 -13.26 9.00
N LYS A 11 -13.99 -14.17 9.94
CA LYS A 11 -14.43 -14.00 11.33
C LYS A 11 -13.60 -12.88 11.95
N MET A 12 -14.21 -11.92 12.63
CA MET A 12 -13.48 -11.05 13.57
C MET A 12 -14.02 -11.22 14.98
N GLN A 13 -13.19 -11.01 15.99
CA GLN A 13 -13.59 -11.05 17.39
C GLN A 13 -12.82 -10.05 18.24
N PHE A 14 -13.54 -9.39 19.16
CA PHE A 14 -12.91 -8.60 20.22
C PHE A 14 -12.56 -9.54 21.38
N ILE A 15 -11.30 -9.53 21.80
CA ILE A 15 -10.85 -10.22 22.99
C ILE A 15 -10.15 -9.23 23.92
N THR A 16 -9.82 -9.69 25.11
CA THR A 16 -9.04 -8.93 26.08
C THR A 16 -7.74 -9.68 26.36
N ASP A 17 -6.63 -8.95 26.34
CA ASP A 17 -5.33 -9.52 26.68
C ASP A 17 -5.19 -9.76 28.19
N LYS A 18 -4.04 -10.31 28.59
CA LYS A 18 -3.72 -10.59 30.01
C LYS A 18 -3.68 -9.34 30.91
N HIS A 19 -3.70 -8.14 30.33
CA HIS A 19 -3.65 -6.86 31.03
C HIS A 19 -4.99 -6.10 30.99
N GLY A 20 -6.06 -6.70 30.47
CA GLY A 20 -7.35 -6.02 30.38
C GLY A 20 -7.51 -5.15 29.12
N LYS A 21 -6.56 -5.21 28.17
CA LYS A 21 -6.52 -4.36 26.98
C LYS A 21 -7.22 -5.04 25.81
N GLU A 22 -7.95 -4.27 25.03
CA GLU A 22 -8.74 -4.80 23.91
C GLU A 22 -7.86 -5.15 22.71
N ILE A 23 -8.15 -6.28 22.07
CA ILE A 23 -7.54 -6.73 20.80
C ILE A 23 -8.66 -7.12 19.84
N LEU A 24 -8.57 -6.65 18.60
CA LEU A 24 -9.40 -7.15 17.50
C LEU A 24 -8.63 -8.24 16.76
N LEU A 25 -9.17 -9.47 16.77
CA LEU A 25 -8.62 -10.61 16.06
C LEU A 25 -9.42 -10.92 14.80
N LYS A 26 -8.74 -11.31 13.74
CA LYS A 26 -9.29 -11.93 12.52
C LYS A 26 -8.96 -13.42 12.50
N ASP A 27 -9.99 -14.22 12.26
CA ASP A 27 -10.04 -15.68 12.30
C ASP A 27 -9.16 -16.29 13.41
N ASP A 28 -9.39 -15.79 14.63
CA ASP A 28 -8.82 -16.27 15.90
C ASP A 28 -7.30 -16.17 16.04
N THR A 29 -6.59 -15.72 15.00
CA THR A 29 -5.13 -15.86 14.92
C THR A 29 -4.41 -14.58 14.51
N PHE A 30 -5.06 -13.69 13.77
CA PHE A 30 -4.43 -12.47 13.27
C PHE A 30 -4.86 -11.27 14.09
N GLN A 31 -3.90 -10.55 14.65
CA GLN A 31 -4.16 -9.28 15.30
C GLN A 31 -4.37 -8.21 14.22
N VAL A 32 -5.58 -7.64 14.20
CA VAL A 32 -5.96 -6.54 13.31
C VAL A 32 -5.71 -5.21 13.99
N MET A 33 -6.00 -5.12 15.29
CA MET A 33 -5.83 -3.89 16.07
C MET A 33 -5.51 -4.23 17.52
N MET A 34 -4.61 -3.47 18.14
CA MET A 34 -4.15 -3.57 19.52
C MET A 34 -4.15 -2.21 20.22
N GLU A 35 -4.22 -2.20 21.55
CA GLU A 35 -4.29 -0.94 22.31
C GLU A 35 -3.06 -0.02 22.14
N TRP A 36 -1.89 -0.55 21.77
CA TRP A 36 -0.69 0.27 21.54
C TRP A 36 -0.89 1.31 20.42
N GLU A 37 -1.78 1.04 19.47
CA GLU A 37 -2.09 1.95 18.35
C GLU A 37 -2.87 3.18 18.83
N LYS A 38 -3.49 3.12 20.00
CA LYS A 38 -4.30 4.22 20.52
C LYS A 38 -3.55 5.56 20.56
N PRO A 39 -2.38 5.71 21.20
CA PRO A 39 -1.64 6.97 21.18
C PRO A 39 -1.23 7.42 19.77
N TYR A 40 -1.00 6.49 18.84
CA TYR A 40 -0.70 6.83 17.45
C TYR A 40 -1.93 7.37 16.72
N MET A 41 -3.07 6.67 16.81
CA MET A 41 -4.36 7.13 16.27
C MET A 41 -4.75 8.49 16.85
N GLU A 42 -4.58 8.68 18.16
CA GLU A 42 -4.84 9.96 18.83
C GLU A 42 -3.95 11.07 18.26
N ALA A 43 -2.66 10.80 18.02
CA ALA A 43 -1.73 11.77 17.43
C ALA A 43 -2.10 12.14 15.98
N CYS A 44 -2.50 11.17 15.15
CA CYS A 44 -2.97 11.45 13.79
C CYS A 44 -4.24 12.33 13.80
N VAL A 45 -5.21 12.01 14.65
CA VAL A 45 -6.42 12.82 14.82
C VAL A 45 -6.09 14.21 15.40
N ASP A 46 -5.16 14.32 16.35
CA ASP A 46 -4.77 15.60 16.93
C ASP A 46 -4.05 16.49 15.94
N ALA A 47 -3.27 15.92 15.02
CA ALA A 47 -2.68 16.64 13.91
C ALA A 47 -3.76 17.10 12.90
N LEU A 48 -4.79 16.27 12.64
CA LEU A 48 -5.93 16.58 11.78
C LEU A 48 -6.74 17.78 12.31
N LYS A 49 -6.86 17.91 13.63
CA LYS A 49 -7.70 18.90 14.34
C LYS A 49 -9.12 18.95 13.76
N PRO A 50 -9.92 17.89 13.93
CA PRO A 50 -11.22 17.75 13.30
C PRO A 50 -12.16 18.93 13.55
N PHE A 51 -12.89 19.33 12.53
CA PHE A 51 -13.93 20.36 12.61
C PHE A 51 -14.98 20.11 11.51
N GLY A 52 -16.12 20.79 11.61
CA GLY A 52 -17.15 20.72 10.56
C GLY A 52 -17.67 19.30 10.35
N ASP A 53 -17.83 18.87 9.10
CA ASP A 53 -18.22 17.51 8.76
C ASP A 53 -16.98 16.61 8.61
N VAL A 54 -16.93 15.52 9.37
CA VAL A 54 -15.79 14.60 9.39
C VAL A 54 -16.20 13.26 8.77
N LEU A 55 -15.38 12.76 7.85
CA LEU A 55 -15.45 11.39 7.33
C LEU A 55 -14.36 10.53 7.97
N GLU A 56 -14.73 9.38 8.50
CA GLU A 56 -13.83 8.34 9.02
C GLU A 56 -14.05 7.04 8.24
N ILE A 57 -12.98 6.44 7.74
CA ILE A 57 -12.99 5.11 7.12
C ILE A 57 -12.34 4.13 8.10
N GLY A 58 -13.07 3.08 8.45
CA GLY A 58 -12.66 2.10 9.45
C GLY A 58 -12.96 2.57 10.86
N PHE A 59 -13.74 1.79 11.61
CA PHE A 59 -14.03 2.07 13.02
C PHE A 59 -13.08 1.33 13.95
N GLY A 60 -12.74 0.07 13.62
CA GLY A 60 -11.85 -0.78 14.41
C GLY A 60 -12.26 -0.87 15.90
N CYS A 61 -11.35 -0.50 16.79
CA CYS A 61 -11.60 -0.41 18.23
C CYS A 61 -12.25 0.91 18.68
N GLY A 62 -12.41 1.89 17.77
CA GLY A 62 -13.03 3.19 18.02
C GLY A 62 -12.09 4.24 18.62
N TYR A 63 -10.76 4.07 18.51
CA TYR A 63 -9.78 5.01 19.07
C TYR A 63 -9.79 6.36 18.36
N SER A 64 -9.66 6.36 17.04
CA SER A 64 -9.81 7.55 16.18
C SER A 64 -11.17 8.18 16.36
N ALA A 65 -12.26 7.40 16.26
CA ALA A 65 -13.62 7.88 16.46
C ALA A 65 -13.83 8.61 17.80
N THR A 66 -13.31 8.02 18.89
CA THR A 66 -13.37 8.62 20.23
C THR A 66 -12.58 9.92 20.29
N GLN A 67 -11.38 9.96 19.71
CA GLN A 67 -10.57 11.18 19.66
C GLN A 67 -11.24 12.27 18.82
N ILE A 68 -11.81 11.94 17.66
CA ILE A 68 -12.54 12.87 16.79
C ILE A 68 -13.69 13.51 17.56
N GLN A 69 -14.45 12.73 18.34
CA GLN A 69 -15.57 13.25 19.11
C GLN A 69 -15.16 14.23 20.22
N LYS A 70 -13.91 14.21 20.71
CA LYS A 70 -13.42 15.23 21.66
C LYS A 70 -13.37 16.63 21.05
N TYR A 71 -13.20 16.73 19.72
CA TYR A 71 -13.21 17.99 18.97
C TYR A 71 -14.62 18.51 18.66
N LYS A 72 -15.67 17.73 18.95
CA LYS A 72 -17.08 18.09 18.76
C LYS A 72 -17.39 18.58 17.32
N PRO A 73 -17.13 17.74 16.29
CA PRO A 73 -17.45 18.10 14.92
C PRO A 73 -18.96 18.33 14.73
N ARG A 74 -19.34 19.05 13.66
CA ARG A 74 -20.75 19.25 13.27
C ARG A 74 -21.42 17.91 12.95
N SER A 75 -20.73 17.06 12.20
CA SER A 75 -21.16 15.69 11.92
C SER A 75 -19.95 14.76 11.82
N HIS A 76 -20.16 13.48 12.10
CA HIS A 76 -19.13 12.45 12.05
C HIS A 76 -19.68 11.21 11.35
N THR A 77 -19.28 11.02 10.10
CA THR A 77 -19.70 9.87 9.28
C THR A 77 -18.61 8.82 9.32
N ILE A 78 -18.96 7.63 9.77
CA ILE A 78 -18.04 6.48 9.87
C ILE A 78 -18.51 5.43 8.87
N ILE A 79 -17.61 5.00 7.98
CA ILE A 79 -17.85 3.88 7.07
C ILE A 79 -17.15 2.66 7.63
N GLU A 80 -17.93 1.61 7.88
CA GLU A 80 -17.42 0.35 8.41
C GLU A 80 -18.08 -0.81 7.67
N TYR A 81 -17.26 -1.77 7.25
CA TYR A 81 -17.72 -2.93 6.48
C TYR A 81 -18.01 -4.12 7.37
N HIS A 82 -17.21 -4.36 8.41
CA HIS A 82 -17.23 -5.64 9.10
C HIS A 82 -18.41 -5.73 10.08
N PRO A 83 -19.34 -6.70 9.95
CA PRO A 83 -20.57 -6.77 10.76
C PRO A 83 -20.35 -6.76 12.28
N GLN A 84 -19.26 -7.35 12.76
CA GLN A 84 -18.93 -7.33 14.19
C GLN A 84 -18.49 -5.95 14.67
N VAL A 85 -17.76 -5.22 13.84
CA VAL A 85 -17.26 -3.88 14.17
C VAL A 85 -18.42 -2.87 14.04
N ILE A 86 -19.27 -3.02 13.02
CA ILE A 86 -20.53 -2.26 12.84
C ILE A 86 -21.38 -2.27 14.11
N LYS A 87 -21.57 -3.43 14.76
CA LYS A 87 -22.33 -3.50 16.02
C LYS A 87 -21.77 -2.56 17.08
N LYS A 88 -20.45 -2.52 17.25
CA LYS A 88 -19.77 -1.64 18.20
C LYS A 88 -19.86 -0.17 17.77
N ALA A 89 -19.73 0.10 16.47
CA ALA A 89 -19.87 1.44 15.90
C ALA A 89 -21.28 2.02 16.15
N HIS A 90 -22.35 1.21 16.03
CA HIS A 90 -23.71 1.62 16.38
C HIS A 90 -23.88 1.90 17.88
N GLU A 91 -23.30 1.09 18.76
CA GLU A 91 -23.30 1.37 20.21
C GLU A 91 -22.52 2.65 20.54
N PHE A 92 -21.45 2.94 19.80
CA PHE A 92 -20.72 4.20 19.90
C PHE A 92 -21.59 5.38 19.43
N ALA A 93 -22.27 5.25 18.29
CA ALA A 93 -23.14 6.29 17.74
C ALA A 93 -24.34 6.62 18.64
N LYS A 94 -24.89 5.65 19.38
CA LYS A 94 -25.94 5.91 20.39
C LYS A 94 -25.46 6.81 21.54
N LYS A 95 -24.17 6.79 21.85
CA LYS A 95 -23.57 7.53 22.97
C LYS A 95 -23.02 8.90 22.56
N HIS A 96 -22.88 9.16 21.26
CA HIS A 96 -22.24 10.37 20.74
C HIS A 96 -23.14 11.09 19.73
N LYS A 97 -23.24 12.42 19.85
CA LYS A 97 -24.11 13.21 18.99
C LYS A 97 -23.50 13.38 17.60
N GLY A 98 -24.34 13.38 16.57
CA GLY A 98 -23.92 13.67 15.20
C GLY A 98 -23.12 12.56 14.53
N VAL A 99 -23.03 11.37 15.14
CA VAL A 99 -22.37 10.20 14.55
C VAL A 99 -23.35 9.44 13.65
N LYS A 100 -22.94 9.18 12.40
CA LYS A 100 -23.68 8.37 11.42
C LYS A 100 -22.81 7.20 10.98
N ILE A 101 -23.36 5.99 11.03
CA ILE A 101 -22.69 4.78 10.55
C ILE A 101 -23.20 4.45 9.15
N ILE A 102 -22.28 4.19 8.22
CA ILE A 102 -22.56 3.65 6.89
C ILE A 102 -21.98 2.25 6.85
N GLU A 103 -22.86 1.26 6.71
CA GLU A 103 -22.49 -0.15 6.63
C GLU A 103 -22.09 -0.50 5.19
N GLY A 104 -20.82 -0.83 4.97
CA GLY A 104 -20.32 -1.20 3.65
C GLY A 104 -18.87 -0.83 3.43
N THR A 105 -18.42 -1.00 2.19
CA THR A 105 -17.08 -0.56 1.77
C THR A 105 -17.10 0.94 1.47
N TRP A 106 -15.95 1.60 1.59
CA TRP A 106 -15.86 3.00 1.16
C TRP A 106 -16.09 3.11 -0.35
N GLN A 107 -15.62 2.14 -1.14
CA GLN A 107 -15.82 2.10 -2.60
C GLN A 107 -17.29 2.25 -2.99
N ASP A 108 -18.19 1.50 -2.32
CA ASP A 108 -19.63 1.52 -2.63
C ASP A 108 -20.36 2.75 -2.06
N ALA A 109 -19.77 3.37 -1.03
CA ALA A 109 -20.39 4.47 -0.30
C ALA A 109 -20.07 5.84 -0.91
N MET A 110 -18.83 6.02 -1.41
CA MET A 110 -18.29 7.34 -1.78
C MET A 110 -19.17 8.11 -2.76
N GLU A 111 -19.72 7.47 -3.80
CA GLU A 111 -20.60 8.12 -4.79
C GLU A 111 -21.83 8.81 -4.18
N LYS A 112 -22.26 8.41 -2.98
CA LYS A 112 -23.46 8.91 -2.30
C LYS A 112 -23.13 9.95 -1.23
N LEU A 113 -21.87 10.28 -1.04
CA LEU A 113 -21.41 11.18 0.02
C LEU A 113 -21.22 12.61 -0.49
N GLY A 114 -21.33 13.55 0.45
CA GLY A 114 -21.05 14.95 0.20
C GLY A 114 -19.58 15.30 0.41
N VAL A 115 -19.33 16.59 0.62
CA VAL A 115 -18.00 17.15 0.89
C VAL A 115 -17.78 17.26 2.39
N PHE A 116 -16.57 16.89 2.84
CA PHE A 116 -16.16 16.89 4.24
C PHE A 116 -15.08 17.93 4.50
N ASP A 117 -15.07 18.45 5.72
CA ASP A 117 -14.07 19.40 6.21
C ASP A 117 -12.83 18.66 6.73
N CYS A 118 -12.97 17.43 7.25
CA CYS A 118 -11.86 16.57 7.61
C CYS A 118 -12.13 15.12 7.17
N VAL A 119 -11.07 14.42 6.75
CA VAL A 119 -11.10 13.01 6.39
C VAL A 119 -10.03 12.27 7.18
N PHE A 120 -10.41 11.16 7.82
CA PHE A 120 -9.52 10.24 8.50
C PHE A 120 -9.63 8.86 7.86
N PHE A 121 -8.50 8.30 7.41
CA PHE A 121 -8.46 7.02 6.72
C PHE A 121 -7.70 5.96 7.52
N ASP A 122 -8.38 4.88 7.91
CA ASP A 122 -7.83 3.72 8.60
C ASP A 122 -8.47 2.44 8.03
N ASP A 123 -8.08 2.09 6.81
CA ASP A 123 -8.62 0.94 6.11
C ASP A 123 -7.77 -0.31 6.37
N TYR A 124 -8.43 -1.42 6.71
CA TYR A 124 -7.77 -2.72 6.82
C TYR A 124 -8.24 -3.67 5.71
N PRO A 125 -7.32 -4.24 4.90
CA PRO A 125 -7.70 -5.04 3.77
C PRO A 125 -8.49 -6.30 4.15
N LEU A 126 -9.58 -6.52 3.42
CA LEU A 126 -10.56 -7.61 3.64
C LEU A 126 -10.13 -8.96 3.03
N GLU A 127 -8.86 -9.07 2.65
CA GLU A 127 -8.29 -10.25 2.01
C GLU A 127 -8.41 -11.50 2.91
N SER A 128 -8.38 -12.69 2.34
CA SER A 128 -8.41 -13.94 3.10
C SER A 128 -7.22 -14.05 4.07
N LEU A 129 -7.31 -14.92 5.09
CA LEU A 129 -6.19 -15.16 6.03
C LEU A 129 -4.89 -15.53 5.33
N ASP A 130 -4.99 -16.31 4.25
CA ASP A 130 -3.82 -16.75 3.49
C ASP A 130 -3.20 -15.57 2.74
N GLU A 131 -4.02 -14.67 2.22
CA GLU A 131 -3.57 -13.41 1.64
C GLU A 131 -2.97 -12.49 2.71
N SER A 132 -3.59 -12.31 3.89
CA SER A 132 -3.02 -11.50 4.99
C SER A 132 -1.67 -12.07 5.49
N LYS A 133 -1.56 -13.40 5.64
CA LYS A 133 -0.28 -14.10 5.92
C LYS A 133 0.75 -13.86 4.82
N PHE A 134 0.33 -13.93 3.56
CA PHE A 134 1.19 -13.67 2.42
C PHE A 134 1.68 -12.23 2.44
N PHE A 135 0.82 -11.23 2.60
CA PHE A 135 1.19 -9.81 2.68
C PHE A 135 2.15 -9.51 3.83
N GLN A 136 1.95 -10.10 5.00
CA GLN A 136 2.86 -9.93 6.14
C GLN A 136 4.22 -10.61 5.90
N SER A 137 4.22 -11.85 5.41
CA SER A 137 5.46 -12.58 5.11
C SER A 137 6.25 -12.00 3.93
N VAL A 138 5.54 -11.38 2.98
CA VAL A 138 6.11 -10.60 1.90
C VAL A 138 6.57 -9.25 2.42
N GLY A 139 5.84 -8.56 3.30
CA GLY A 139 6.26 -7.29 3.89
C GLY A 139 7.59 -7.38 4.63
N GLU A 140 7.76 -8.35 5.53
CA GLU A 140 9.00 -8.54 6.29
C GLU A 140 10.21 -8.91 5.40
N LYS A 141 10.00 -9.78 4.41
CA LYS A 141 11.07 -10.23 3.51
C LYS A 141 11.34 -9.22 2.40
N ALA A 142 10.31 -8.68 1.78
CA ALA A 142 10.40 -7.71 0.71
C ALA A 142 10.93 -6.38 1.21
N HIS A 143 10.52 -5.85 2.38
CA HIS A 143 11.08 -4.60 2.88
C HIS A 143 12.59 -4.71 3.10
N HIS A 144 13.06 -5.80 3.73
CA HIS A 144 14.49 -5.97 3.98
C HIS A 144 15.30 -6.34 2.71
N ILE A 145 14.67 -6.99 1.71
CA ILE A 145 15.27 -7.28 0.40
C ILE A 145 15.25 -6.04 -0.51
N LEU A 146 14.19 -5.23 -0.48
CA LEU A 146 14.02 -4.01 -1.26
C LEU A 146 14.91 -2.92 -0.71
N GLU A 147 15.03 -2.74 0.61
CA GLU A 147 15.91 -1.74 1.21
C GLU A 147 17.39 -2.09 0.93
N LYS A 148 17.79 -3.36 1.11
CA LYS A 148 19.12 -3.84 0.70
C LYS A 148 19.32 -3.76 -0.80
N GLY A 149 18.29 -4.08 -1.59
CA GLY A 149 18.31 -4.06 -3.04
C GLY A 149 18.45 -2.65 -3.61
N GLN A 150 17.68 -1.69 -3.10
CA GLN A 150 17.72 -0.28 -3.46
C GLN A 150 19.02 0.37 -2.99
N LYS A 151 19.48 0.08 -1.77
CA LYS A 151 20.77 0.59 -1.27
C LYS A 151 21.94 0.00 -2.05
N LEU A 152 21.87 -1.27 -2.45
CA LEU A 152 22.82 -1.90 -3.35
C LEU A 152 22.75 -1.26 -4.75
N LEU A 153 21.56 -1.10 -5.33
CA LEU A 153 21.36 -0.50 -6.65
C LEU A 153 21.80 0.96 -6.70
N LYS A 154 21.59 1.72 -5.62
CA LYS A 154 22.04 3.11 -5.46
C LYS A 154 23.56 3.19 -5.36
N ASN A 155 24.18 2.36 -4.51
CA ASN A 155 25.65 2.25 -4.46
C ASN A 155 26.24 1.80 -5.82
N LEU A 156 25.60 0.84 -6.48
CA LEU A 156 26.00 0.34 -7.78
C LEU A 156 25.86 1.42 -8.86
N HIS A 157 24.79 2.23 -8.80
CA HIS A 157 24.56 3.38 -9.69
C HIS A 157 25.59 4.50 -9.49
N GLU A 158 25.97 4.76 -8.25
CA GLU A 158 26.97 5.79 -7.90
C GLU A 158 28.39 5.34 -8.28
N GLN A 159 28.70 4.04 -8.13
CA GLN A 159 30.04 3.49 -8.40
C GLN A 159 30.24 3.02 -9.84
N LEU A 160 29.17 2.62 -10.54
CA LEU A 160 29.20 2.04 -11.88
C LEU A 160 28.22 2.77 -12.81
N SER A 161 28.26 4.10 -12.84
CA SER A 161 27.42 4.93 -13.73
C SER A 161 27.51 4.52 -15.20
N PHE A 162 28.67 4.00 -15.63
CA PHE A 162 28.91 3.49 -16.98
C PHE A 162 28.06 2.26 -17.35
N LEU A 163 27.47 1.53 -16.39
CA LEU A 163 26.60 0.39 -16.68
C LEU A 163 25.32 0.81 -17.40
N LYS A 164 24.87 2.07 -17.23
CA LYS A 164 23.70 2.60 -17.95
C LYS A 164 23.96 2.73 -19.45
N ASP A 165 25.18 3.09 -19.83
CA ASP A 165 25.56 3.41 -21.21
C ASP A 165 26.28 2.25 -21.90
N MET A 166 26.38 1.10 -21.22
CA MET A 166 27.14 -0.03 -21.71
C MET A 166 26.40 -0.73 -22.85
N LYS A 167 27.04 -0.81 -24.03
CA LYS A 167 26.55 -1.56 -25.18
C LYS A 167 27.13 -2.97 -25.15
N TYR A 168 26.30 -3.98 -24.95
CA TYR A 168 26.74 -5.37 -24.91
C TYR A 168 26.95 -5.92 -26.32
N LYS A 169 28.07 -6.61 -26.54
CA LYS A 169 28.33 -7.36 -27.77
C LYS A 169 27.77 -8.76 -27.66
N ASP A 170 27.62 -9.45 -28.80
CA ASP A 170 27.12 -10.82 -28.85
C ASP A 170 27.90 -11.77 -27.93
N LYS A 171 29.24 -11.62 -27.89
CA LYS A 171 30.12 -12.40 -27.01
C LYS A 171 29.82 -12.19 -25.51
N ASP A 172 29.31 -11.03 -25.11
CA ASP A 172 29.01 -10.71 -23.72
C ASP A 172 27.69 -11.37 -23.31
N LEU A 173 26.72 -11.41 -24.25
CA LEU A 173 25.47 -12.17 -24.09
C LEU A 173 25.74 -13.67 -24.06
N ASP A 174 26.62 -14.18 -24.93
CA ASP A 174 27.05 -15.58 -24.90
C ASP A 174 27.75 -15.95 -23.59
N TYR A 175 28.62 -15.06 -23.11
CA TYR A 175 29.28 -15.23 -21.82
C TYR A 175 28.27 -15.28 -20.67
N PHE A 176 27.23 -14.42 -20.68
CA PHE A 176 26.15 -14.48 -19.71
C PHE A 176 25.50 -15.87 -19.67
N PHE A 177 25.08 -16.41 -20.82
CA PHE A 177 24.45 -17.73 -20.90
C PHE A 177 25.37 -18.87 -20.45
N ASN A 178 26.66 -18.80 -20.81
CA ASN A 178 27.64 -19.83 -20.45
C ASN A 178 27.97 -19.84 -18.95
N ASN A 179 27.78 -18.71 -18.26
CA ASN A 179 28.10 -18.56 -16.84
C ASN A 179 26.88 -18.56 -15.91
N LEU A 180 25.68 -18.82 -16.42
CA LEU A 180 24.50 -19.07 -15.59
C LEU A 180 24.68 -20.34 -14.74
N ARG A 181 25.26 -20.19 -13.55
CA ARG A 181 25.36 -21.26 -12.54
C ARG A 181 23.96 -21.60 -12.05
N ASN A 182 23.68 -22.90 -11.90
CA ASN A 182 22.40 -23.44 -11.42
C ASN A 182 21.19 -23.02 -12.29
N LYS A 183 21.22 -23.39 -13.58
CA LYS A 183 20.09 -23.25 -14.54
C LYS A 183 18.72 -23.70 -13.98
N ALA A 184 18.69 -24.53 -12.93
CA ALA A 184 17.49 -25.06 -12.28
C ALA A 184 16.89 -24.19 -11.15
N LYS A 185 17.51 -23.07 -10.74
CA LYS A 185 17.07 -22.27 -9.56
C LYS A 185 16.59 -20.86 -9.86
N VAL A 186 16.71 -20.38 -11.09
CA VAL A 186 16.27 -19.04 -11.48
C VAL A 186 15.00 -19.18 -12.32
N ASP A 187 13.91 -18.59 -11.85
CA ASP A 187 12.62 -18.67 -12.52
C ASP A 187 12.73 -18.08 -13.94
N PRO A 188 12.44 -18.89 -14.98
CA PRO A 188 12.24 -18.47 -16.36
C PRO A 188 11.60 -17.11 -16.60
N ALA A 189 10.61 -16.76 -15.77
CA ALA A 189 9.82 -15.55 -15.89
C ALA A 189 10.63 -14.25 -15.68
N HIS A 190 11.84 -14.31 -15.12
CA HIS A 190 12.68 -13.13 -14.89
C HIS A 190 13.61 -12.77 -16.06
N TYR A 191 13.90 -13.70 -16.98
CA TYR A 191 14.81 -13.42 -18.11
C TYR A 191 14.16 -12.50 -19.16
N LEU A 192 12.87 -12.71 -19.42
CA LEU A 192 12.12 -11.91 -20.39
C LEU A 192 12.07 -10.41 -19.99
N PRO A 193 11.67 -10.05 -18.75
CA PRO A 193 11.79 -8.68 -18.24
C PRO A 193 13.20 -8.09 -18.31
N PHE A 194 14.22 -8.88 -17.94
CA PHE A 194 15.60 -8.43 -17.88
C PHE A 194 16.13 -8.01 -19.26
N PHE A 195 15.98 -8.87 -20.27
CA PHE A 195 16.46 -8.55 -21.62
C PHE A 195 15.59 -7.51 -22.33
N ALA A 196 14.29 -7.43 -21.99
CA ALA A 196 13.42 -6.38 -22.50
C ALA A 196 13.86 -5.00 -21.97
N GLU A 197 14.30 -4.93 -20.71
CA GLU A 197 14.83 -3.71 -20.12
C GLU A 197 16.19 -3.30 -20.75
N LEU A 198 17.08 -4.26 -21.01
CA LEU A 198 18.34 -3.99 -21.73
C LEU A 198 18.08 -3.44 -23.14
N LYS A 199 17.09 -4.00 -23.85
CA LYS A 199 16.66 -3.52 -25.15
C LYS A 199 16.10 -2.09 -25.07
N ARG A 200 15.19 -1.84 -24.11
CA ARG A 200 14.54 -0.54 -23.90
C ARG A 200 15.55 0.56 -23.59
N LYS A 201 16.59 0.25 -22.82
CA LYS A 201 17.70 1.15 -22.50
C LYS A 201 18.76 1.23 -23.59
N ASP A 202 18.52 0.63 -24.75
CA ASP A 202 19.44 0.60 -25.88
C ASP A 202 20.79 -0.07 -25.52
N ASN A 203 20.85 -0.89 -24.46
CA ASN A 203 22.07 -1.63 -24.11
C ASN A 203 22.33 -2.81 -25.08
N ILE A 204 21.28 -3.31 -25.74
CA ILE A 204 21.33 -4.32 -26.81
C ILE A 204 20.42 -3.92 -27.98
N THR A 205 20.76 -4.37 -29.17
CA THR A 205 19.98 -4.15 -30.41
C THR A 205 18.73 -5.04 -30.48
N ASP A 206 17.77 -4.69 -31.35
CA ASP A 206 16.62 -5.54 -31.69
C ASP A 206 17.05 -6.96 -32.10
N GLU A 207 18.07 -7.06 -32.95
CA GLU A 207 18.61 -8.32 -33.47
C GLU A 207 19.26 -9.17 -32.38
N GLN A 208 19.90 -8.54 -31.40
CA GLN A 208 20.43 -9.22 -30.22
C GLN A 208 19.32 -9.71 -29.31
N PHE A 209 18.30 -8.87 -29.08
CA PHE A 209 17.14 -9.25 -28.29
C PHE A 209 16.43 -10.46 -28.89
N ASP A 210 16.13 -10.46 -30.20
CA ASP A 210 15.46 -11.58 -30.87
C ASP A 210 16.27 -12.88 -30.77
N ARG A 211 17.60 -12.79 -30.92
CA ARG A 211 18.51 -13.93 -30.74
C ARG A 211 18.47 -14.49 -29.32
N VAL A 212 18.45 -13.61 -28.33
CA VAL A 212 18.36 -13.99 -26.91
C VAL A 212 17.02 -14.67 -26.61
N ILE A 213 15.90 -14.10 -27.09
CA ILE A 213 14.56 -14.68 -26.89
C ILE A 213 14.48 -16.07 -27.54
N LYS A 214 14.99 -16.22 -28.76
CA LYS A 214 15.05 -17.52 -29.44
C LYS A 214 15.88 -18.53 -28.66
N ARG A 215 17.06 -18.13 -28.16
CA ARG A 215 17.92 -18.99 -27.36
C ARG A 215 17.27 -19.43 -26.04
N LEU A 216 16.53 -18.54 -25.37
CA LEU A 216 15.77 -18.88 -24.16
C LEU A 216 14.70 -19.95 -24.45
N GLU A 217 14.07 -19.91 -25.62
CA GLU A 217 13.10 -20.90 -26.07
C GLU A 217 13.78 -22.23 -26.44
N ASP A 218 14.85 -22.19 -27.24
CA ASP A 218 15.60 -23.36 -27.71
C ASP A 218 16.27 -24.14 -26.55
N GLU A 219 16.83 -23.42 -25.57
CA GLU A 219 17.43 -24.01 -24.36
C GLU A 219 16.37 -24.36 -23.28
N LYS A 220 15.07 -24.23 -23.59
CA LYS A 220 13.92 -24.53 -22.70
C LYS A 220 13.91 -23.75 -21.40
N PHE A 221 14.49 -22.54 -21.39
CA PHE A 221 14.30 -21.61 -20.29
C PHE A 221 12.87 -21.08 -20.28
N ILE A 222 12.27 -20.76 -21.42
CA ILE A 222 10.89 -20.28 -21.50
C ILE A 222 10.04 -21.19 -22.40
N THR A 223 8.72 -21.21 -22.19
CA THR A 223 7.78 -21.89 -23.09
C THR A 223 7.23 -20.90 -24.12
N PHE A 224 6.75 -21.43 -25.25
CA PHE A 224 6.04 -20.64 -26.26
C PHE A 224 4.87 -19.86 -25.64
N ALA A 225 4.12 -20.46 -24.71
CA ALA A 225 3.00 -19.80 -24.03
C ALA A 225 3.45 -18.58 -23.21
N ILE A 226 4.49 -18.74 -22.38
CA ILE A 226 5.06 -17.66 -21.57
C ILE A 226 5.61 -16.54 -22.45
N LYS A 227 6.28 -16.89 -23.56
CA LYS A 227 6.79 -15.93 -24.53
C LYS A 227 5.66 -15.10 -25.17
N GLN A 228 4.59 -15.74 -25.63
CA GLN A 228 3.46 -15.03 -26.25
C GLN A 228 2.76 -14.11 -25.26
N GLU A 229 2.47 -14.61 -24.05
CA GLU A 229 1.86 -13.82 -22.97
C GLU A 229 2.71 -12.59 -22.64
N PHE A 230 4.03 -12.75 -22.51
CA PHE A 230 4.93 -11.64 -22.23
C PHE A 230 4.99 -10.62 -23.37
N LEU A 231 5.11 -11.07 -24.63
CA LEU A 231 5.20 -10.17 -25.79
C LEU A 231 3.88 -9.42 -26.05
N GLU A 232 2.74 -10.05 -25.81
CA GLU A 232 1.43 -9.39 -25.84
C GLU A 232 1.32 -8.34 -24.71
N ASN A 233 1.76 -8.67 -23.50
CA ASN A 233 1.78 -7.76 -22.37
C ASN A 233 2.72 -6.57 -22.59
N VAL A 234 3.88 -6.75 -23.25
CA VAL A 234 4.80 -5.64 -23.57
C VAL A 234 4.24 -4.74 -24.68
N LYS A 235 3.53 -5.30 -25.68
CA LYS A 235 2.89 -4.50 -26.75
C LYS A 235 1.71 -3.66 -26.25
N ASN A 236 1.01 -4.13 -25.22
CA ASN A 236 -0.16 -3.48 -24.65
C ASN A 236 0.15 -2.59 -23.43
N ARG A 237 1.41 -2.47 -23.01
CA ARG A 237 1.84 -1.59 -21.93
C ARG A 237 2.31 -0.24 -22.50
N ASP A 238 1.61 0.83 -22.15
CA ASP A 238 2.19 2.17 -22.15
C ASP A 238 3.46 2.17 -21.28
N GLU A 239 4.58 2.65 -21.84
CA GLU A 239 5.93 2.99 -21.30
C GLU A 239 6.31 2.71 -19.81
N LYS A 240 5.82 1.64 -19.17
CA LYS A 240 6.09 1.35 -17.75
C LYS A 240 7.03 0.17 -17.58
N THR A 241 8.07 0.41 -16.79
CA THR A 241 9.21 -0.49 -16.56
C THR A 241 8.80 -1.85 -15.98
N PRO A 242 9.54 -2.94 -16.27
CA PRO A 242 9.19 -4.28 -15.80
C PRO A 242 9.35 -4.50 -14.29
N PHE A 243 9.94 -3.54 -13.57
CA PHE A 243 10.11 -3.51 -12.11
C PHE A 243 9.21 -2.48 -11.42
N ASP A 244 8.26 -1.90 -12.14
CA ASP A 244 7.29 -0.98 -11.56
C ASP A 244 6.16 -1.75 -10.87
N GLU A 245 6.46 -2.32 -9.70
CA GLU A 245 5.45 -2.86 -8.79
C GLU A 245 4.61 -1.75 -8.11
N SER A 246 4.79 -0.47 -8.47
CA SER A 246 3.97 0.66 -7.97
C SER A 246 2.47 0.55 -8.32
N HIS A 247 2.08 -0.46 -9.11
CA HIS A 247 0.70 -0.75 -9.49
C HIS A 247 0.09 -1.91 -8.70
N ARG A 248 0.58 -2.22 -7.49
CA ARG A 248 -0.36 -2.59 -6.43
C ARG A 248 -1.02 -1.29 -6.00
N SER A 249 -2.30 -1.13 -6.37
CA SER A 249 -3.12 0.03 -5.99
C SER A 249 -2.87 0.40 -4.53
N ASP A 250 -2.16 1.49 -4.28
CA ASP A 250 -2.10 2.06 -2.94
C ASP A 250 -3.50 2.56 -2.61
N ARG A 251 -4.27 1.76 -1.85
CA ARG A 251 -5.66 2.06 -1.48
C ARG A 251 -5.76 3.42 -0.80
N LEU A 252 -4.72 3.80 -0.05
CA LEU A 252 -4.62 5.13 0.54
C LEU A 252 -4.58 6.20 -0.56
N PHE A 253 -3.71 6.05 -1.54
CA PHE A 253 -3.59 7.01 -2.63
C PHE A 253 -4.84 7.09 -3.51
N GLU A 254 -5.47 5.95 -3.83
CA GLU A 254 -6.74 5.91 -4.56
C GLU A 254 -7.86 6.63 -3.80
N PHE A 255 -7.98 6.34 -2.51
CA PHE A 255 -8.95 7.00 -1.65
C PHE A 255 -8.68 8.50 -1.52
N LEU A 256 -7.42 8.88 -1.28
CA LEU A 256 -7.01 10.29 -1.19
C LEU A 256 -7.34 11.04 -2.48
N LYS A 257 -6.99 10.48 -3.64
CA LYS A 257 -7.29 11.10 -4.93
C LYS A 257 -8.79 11.31 -5.11
N LEU A 258 -9.60 10.30 -4.82
CA LEU A 258 -11.06 10.42 -4.87
C LEU A 258 -11.57 11.50 -3.91
N CYS A 259 -11.04 11.56 -2.68
CA CYS A 259 -11.38 12.62 -1.73
C CYS A 259 -11.01 14.01 -2.25
N LEU A 260 -9.81 14.19 -2.78
CA LEU A 260 -9.35 15.45 -3.34
C LEU A 260 -10.25 15.91 -4.50
N ASP A 261 -10.68 14.99 -5.36
CA ASP A 261 -11.48 15.31 -6.55
C ASP A 261 -12.93 15.67 -6.19
N THR A 262 -13.58 14.90 -5.30
CA THR A 262 -15.05 14.99 -5.13
C THR A 262 -15.53 15.24 -3.70
N HIS A 263 -14.70 15.02 -2.67
CA HIS A 263 -15.15 15.06 -1.27
C HIS A 263 -14.40 16.05 -0.37
N MET A 264 -13.46 16.81 -0.91
CA MET A 264 -12.70 17.84 -0.19
C MET A 264 -12.83 19.20 -0.89
N ARG A 265 -12.99 20.24 -0.08
CA ARG A 265 -13.02 21.65 -0.50
C ARG A 265 -11.78 22.39 0.01
N LYS A 266 -11.62 23.64 -0.41
CA LYS A 266 -10.63 24.54 0.18
C LYS A 266 -10.72 24.56 1.69
N GLY A 267 -9.60 24.32 2.36
CA GLY A 267 -9.46 24.23 3.80
C GLY A 267 -9.75 22.84 4.39
N SER A 268 -10.25 21.89 3.59
CA SER A 268 -10.42 20.50 4.04
C SER A 268 -9.07 19.87 4.35
N ARG A 269 -9.05 19.00 5.36
CA ARG A 269 -7.84 18.28 5.79
C ARG A 269 -7.99 16.78 5.71
N PHE A 270 -6.88 16.10 5.51
CA PHE A 270 -6.79 14.65 5.44
C PHE A 270 -5.66 14.17 6.35
N SER A 271 -5.91 13.09 7.08
CA SER A 271 -4.92 12.31 7.84
C SER A 271 -5.26 10.83 7.71
N CYS A 272 -4.30 9.95 8.00
CA CYS A 272 -4.54 8.52 7.99
C CYS A 272 -3.69 7.77 9.02
N TYR A 273 -4.02 6.50 9.22
CA TYR A 273 -3.08 5.53 9.75
C TYR A 273 -2.10 5.10 8.65
N LEU A 274 -0.82 4.94 9.01
CA LEU A 274 0.22 4.38 8.16
C LEU A 274 0.86 3.19 8.87
N ASP A 275 1.15 2.12 8.12
CA ASP A 275 1.71 0.86 8.60
C ASP A 275 3.24 0.87 8.76
N ASN A 276 3.89 1.99 8.43
CA ASN A 276 5.32 2.19 8.58
C ASN A 276 5.67 3.67 8.81
N PRO A 277 6.80 3.96 9.46
CA PRO A 277 7.22 5.32 9.78
C PRO A 277 8.01 6.01 8.66
N ASN A 278 8.16 5.41 7.48
CA ASN A 278 9.01 5.97 6.44
C ASN A 278 8.42 7.27 5.90
N SER A 279 9.27 8.29 5.79
CA SER A 279 8.92 9.60 5.24
C SER A 279 8.26 9.48 3.88
N LYS A 280 7.18 10.22 3.62
CA LYS A 280 6.56 10.25 2.29
C LYS A 280 7.33 11.10 1.29
N PHE A 281 8.37 11.81 1.71
CA PHE A 281 9.33 12.40 0.77
C PHE A 281 10.15 11.33 0.02
N GLU A 282 10.24 10.11 0.56
CA GLU A 282 10.93 8.98 -0.08
C GLU A 282 9.98 8.12 -0.93
N ASP A 283 8.66 8.39 -0.86
CA ASP A 283 7.63 7.74 -1.66
C ASP A 283 7.44 8.52 -2.97
N GLU A 284 7.87 7.95 -4.09
CA GLU A 284 7.83 8.64 -5.40
C GLU A 284 6.40 9.01 -5.83
N MET A 285 5.41 8.16 -5.54
CA MET A 285 4.02 8.41 -5.90
C MET A 285 3.48 9.60 -5.09
N PHE A 286 3.71 9.56 -3.78
CA PHE A 286 3.26 10.59 -2.86
C PHE A 286 3.98 11.93 -3.09
N PHE A 287 5.29 11.87 -3.34
CA PHE A 287 6.10 13.05 -3.64
C PHE A 287 5.58 13.78 -4.87
N ASN A 288 5.41 13.05 -5.99
CA ASN A 288 5.03 13.64 -7.27
C ASN A 288 3.58 14.17 -7.34
N HIS A 289 2.66 13.56 -6.59
CA HIS A 289 1.23 13.89 -6.70
C HIS A 289 0.65 14.65 -5.51
N VAL A 290 1.27 14.54 -4.33
CA VAL A 290 0.81 15.21 -3.12
C VAL A 290 1.76 16.31 -2.70
N ILE A 291 3.05 16.00 -2.51
CA ILE A 291 4.02 16.92 -1.92
C ILE A 291 4.35 18.07 -2.89
N THR A 292 4.55 17.76 -4.17
CA THR A 292 4.85 18.79 -5.18
C THR A 292 3.61 19.48 -5.74
N ASN A 293 2.42 19.10 -5.29
CA ASN A 293 1.17 19.68 -5.78
C ASN A 293 0.92 21.06 -5.13
N PRO A 294 0.93 22.18 -5.89
CA PRO A 294 0.78 23.52 -5.32
C PRO A 294 -0.62 23.78 -4.73
N GLU A 295 -1.59 22.92 -5.03
CA GLU A 295 -2.95 22.97 -4.51
C GLU A 295 -3.06 22.33 -3.11
N LEU A 296 -2.00 21.69 -2.62
CA LEU A 296 -1.97 20.97 -1.37
C LEU A 296 -0.86 21.50 -0.45
N ASP A 297 -1.13 21.56 0.84
CA ASP A 297 -0.13 21.75 1.89
C ASP A 297 0.10 20.41 2.59
N TYR A 298 1.29 19.85 2.46
CA TYR A 298 1.70 18.60 3.07
C TYR A 298 2.61 18.83 4.28
N LYS A 299 2.34 18.11 5.37
CA LYS A 299 3.18 18.09 6.57
C LYS A 299 3.30 16.66 7.08
N GLU A 300 4.46 16.32 7.60
CA GLU A 300 4.68 15.06 8.30
C GLU A 300 5.49 15.26 9.57
N GLN A 301 5.29 14.34 10.52
CA GLN A 301 5.99 14.30 11.79
C GLN A 301 6.16 12.86 12.22
N VAL A 302 7.38 12.48 12.60
CA VAL A 302 7.65 11.20 13.25
C VAL A 302 7.38 11.32 14.75
N ILE A 303 6.70 10.33 15.32
CA ILE A 303 6.46 10.20 16.76
C ILE A 303 6.99 8.85 17.26
N SER A 304 7.33 8.77 18.54
CA SER A 304 7.66 7.49 19.18
C SER A 304 6.38 6.76 19.60
N VAL A 305 6.37 5.44 19.41
CA VAL A 305 5.27 4.53 19.80
C VAL A 305 5.81 3.35 20.60
N ASP A 306 5.04 2.91 21.60
CA ASP A 306 5.42 1.79 22.45
C ASP A 306 4.76 0.49 21.96
N VAL A 307 5.33 -0.07 20.90
CA VAL A 307 4.82 -1.30 20.29
C VAL A 307 5.30 -2.52 21.07
N PRO A 308 4.40 -3.39 21.57
CA PRO A 308 4.80 -4.52 22.40
C PRO A 308 5.45 -5.63 21.57
N ASP A 309 6.33 -6.42 22.19
CA ASP A 309 7.10 -7.48 21.51
C ASP A 309 6.24 -8.58 20.87
N ASN A 310 4.96 -8.68 21.24
CA ASN A 310 4.00 -9.63 20.68
C ASN A 310 3.15 -9.06 19.53
N CYS A 311 3.42 -7.83 19.09
CA CYS A 311 2.84 -7.27 17.87
C CYS A 311 3.63 -7.78 16.67
N ASN A 312 2.97 -8.54 15.78
CA ASN A 312 3.64 -9.16 14.65
C ASN A 312 3.54 -8.33 13.36
N TYR A 313 2.72 -7.28 13.32
CA TYR A 313 2.39 -6.55 12.09
C TYR A 313 3.02 -5.15 12.01
N TYR A 314 3.53 -4.62 13.12
CA TYR A 314 4.18 -3.31 13.15
C TYR A 314 5.53 -3.42 13.89
N PRO A 315 6.66 -3.59 13.17
CA PRO A 315 7.95 -3.89 13.80
C PRO A 315 8.72 -2.65 14.29
N PHE A 316 8.14 -1.45 14.17
CA PHE A 316 8.84 -0.18 14.42
C PHE A 316 8.52 0.39 15.81
N LYS A 317 9.42 1.24 16.34
CA LYS A 317 9.21 2.02 17.58
C LYS A 317 8.82 3.47 17.32
N GLU A 318 8.59 3.78 16.04
CA GLU A 318 8.21 5.10 15.56
C GLU A 318 7.02 4.97 14.61
N ALA A 319 6.27 6.05 14.45
CA ALA A 319 5.16 6.15 13.54
C ALA A 319 5.15 7.51 12.82
N LEU A 320 4.70 7.53 11.57
CA LEU A 320 4.62 8.75 10.79
C LEU A 320 3.20 9.30 10.85
N VAL A 321 3.06 10.53 11.35
CA VAL A 321 1.84 11.31 11.29
C VAL A 321 1.92 12.23 10.08
N ILE A 322 0.93 12.16 9.19
CA ILE A 322 0.85 13.02 8.01
C ILE A 322 -0.40 13.87 8.00
N ILE A 323 -0.32 15.08 7.44
CA ILE A 323 -1.45 15.98 7.22
C ILE A 323 -1.37 16.55 5.81
N ILE A 324 -2.48 16.46 5.09
CA ILE A 324 -2.68 17.13 3.80
C ILE A 324 -3.82 18.13 3.97
N THR A 325 -3.59 19.39 3.60
CA THR A 325 -4.64 20.42 3.52
C THR A 325 -4.87 20.82 2.08
N LYS A 326 -6.12 20.79 1.62
CA LYS A 326 -6.49 21.29 0.29
C LYS A 326 -6.56 22.81 0.31
N MET A 327 -5.75 23.48 -0.50
CA MET A 327 -5.54 24.93 -0.46
C MET A 327 -6.43 25.72 -1.45
N VAL A 328 -6.99 25.04 -2.45
CA VAL A 328 -7.84 25.63 -3.50
C VAL A 328 -9.23 25.01 -3.58
#